data_AF-A0A917TPN8-F1
#
_entry.id   AF-A0A917TPN8-F1
#
_cell.length_a   1.000
_cell.length_b   1.000
_cell.length_c   1.000
_cell.angle_alpha   90.00
_cell.angle_beta   90.00
_cell.angle_gamma   90.00
#
_symmetry.space_group_name_H-M   'P 1'
#
loop_
_entity.id
_entity.type
_entity.pdbx_description
1 polymer ?
#
loop_
_entity_poly.entity_id
_entity_poly.type
_entity_poly.pdbx_seq_one_letter_code
_entity_poly.pdbx_strand_id
1 'polypeptide(L)'
;MGWEGTGRGGDTVGTMGEQDLDALALGSVRRVERSAAGDGADPEGVSAVPDRATVRLALVVGGLVLAVLLGFGLGRINGGGPAAGGAVDSALADHVHAPGIGAHSHGAGQAEAAEAGGLAVSRDGYTLTPASAEFTAGRAGELRFQIRDEQRRAVTRFAVVHDKPMHLIVVRRDLTGYQHLHPTMAADGTWSVPLTLPEPGVWRAYADFTALADDGRQTATTLGVDLVAPGGYAPRALPAPATTATVDGFTVGYHGTPEPGLTVPLVFRVTAGDGTGPALERYLGAYGHLVVLREGDLGYLHVHPEPELVDGAIQFWLATPASGRYRLYLDFATGGEARTAEFTAAVP
;
A
#
# COMPACT_ATOMS: atom_id res chain seq x y z
N MET A 1 34.99 -55.16 -17.79
CA MET A 1 34.28 -55.55 -16.57
C MET A 1 33.15 -54.51 -16.39
N GLY A 2 31.92 -54.67 -16.85
CA GLY A 2 31.14 -55.86 -17.19
C GLY A 2 30.11 -56.11 -16.09
N TRP A 3 28.92 -55.51 -16.20
CA TRP A 3 27.65 -56.20 -15.91
C TRP A 3 26.45 -55.49 -16.54
N GLU A 4 25.71 -56.30 -17.30
CA GLU A 4 24.46 -56.08 -18.02
C GLU A 4 23.27 -56.61 -17.21
N GLY A 5 22.04 -56.30 -17.64
CA GLY A 5 20.79 -56.97 -17.21
C GLY A 5 19.52 -56.18 -17.58
N THR A 6 19.24 -55.96 -18.87
CA THR A 6 18.13 -56.50 -19.70
C THR A 6 16.88 -57.16 -19.07
N GLY A 7 15.71 -56.82 -19.67
CA GLY A 7 14.41 -57.54 -19.71
C GLY A 7 13.21 -56.56 -19.73
N ARG A 8 12.62 -56.10 -20.85
CA ARG A 8 11.63 -56.72 -21.80
C ARG A 8 10.57 -57.60 -21.10
N GLY A 9 9.27 -57.51 -21.34
CA GLY A 9 8.43 -56.72 -22.27
C GLY A 9 6.94 -57.11 -22.08
N GLY A 10 6.03 -56.51 -22.86
CA GLY A 10 4.62 -56.95 -22.91
C GLY A 10 3.67 -55.92 -23.54
N ASP A 11 3.59 -55.92 -24.88
CA ASP A 11 2.55 -55.28 -25.67
C ASP A 11 1.24 -56.08 -25.62
N THR A 12 0.10 -55.39 -25.58
CA THR A 12 -1.16 -55.89 -26.18
C THR A 12 -1.92 -54.74 -26.83
N VAL A 13 -1.94 -54.77 -28.16
CA VAL A 13 -2.90 -54.08 -29.04
C VAL A 13 -4.13 -54.99 -29.19
N GLY A 14 -5.33 -54.41 -29.12
CA GLY A 14 -6.60 -55.06 -29.44
C GLY A 14 -7.57 -54.05 -30.02
N THR A 15 -8.06 -54.36 -31.22
CA THR A 15 -8.78 -53.53 -32.19
C THR A 15 -10.31 -53.53 -32.04
N MET A 16 -10.93 -52.42 -32.46
CA MET A 16 -12.23 -52.23 -33.14
C MET A 16 -13.49 -53.02 -32.69
N GLY A 17 -14.55 -52.26 -32.39
CA GLY A 17 -15.94 -52.68 -32.41
C GLY A 17 -16.86 -51.45 -32.53
N GLU A 18 -17.46 -51.30 -33.71
CA GLU A 18 -18.52 -50.34 -34.09
C GLU A 18 -19.89 -50.72 -33.49
N GLN A 19 -20.84 -49.76 -33.51
CA GLN A 19 -22.30 -49.80 -33.24
C GLN A 19 -22.76 -49.20 -31.90
N ASP A 20 -23.88 -48.49 -31.75
CA ASP A 20 -24.71 -47.63 -32.61
C ASP A 20 -25.68 -46.89 -31.65
N LEU A 21 -26.03 -45.63 -31.97
CA LEU A 21 -27.29 -44.88 -31.70
C LEU A 21 -27.88 -44.72 -30.27
N ASP A 22 -27.95 -43.46 -29.80
CA ASP A 22 -29.20 -42.68 -29.58
C ASP A 22 -28.83 -41.31 -28.93
N ALA A 23 -28.85 -40.19 -29.67
CA ALA A 23 -30.01 -39.34 -29.96
C ALA A 23 -30.61 -38.61 -28.75
N LEU A 24 -30.49 -37.26 -28.75
CA LEU A 24 -31.43 -36.21 -28.32
C LEU A 24 -30.61 -34.93 -28.05
N ALA A 25 -30.47 -33.96 -28.96
CA ALA A 25 -31.45 -33.07 -29.61
C ALA A 25 -31.12 -31.62 -29.22
N LEU A 26 -30.39 -30.94 -30.10
CA LEU A 26 -30.17 -29.49 -30.10
C LEU A 26 -31.45 -28.79 -30.58
N GLY A 27 -32.03 -27.96 -29.71
CA GLY A 27 -33.22 -27.16 -29.99
C GLY A 27 -32.93 -25.90 -30.79
N SER A 28 -33.06 -26.04 -32.10
CA SER A 28 -33.24 -25.04 -33.17
C SER A 28 -33.93 -23.72 -32.77
N VAL A 29 -33.29 -22.61 -33.14
CA VAL A 29 -33.89 -21.29 -33.34
C VAL A 29 -34.96 -21.37 -34.42
N ARG A 30 -36.21 -20.94 -34.14
CA ARG A 30 -37.22 -20.69 -35.18
C ARG A 30 -37.73 -19.26 -35.10
N ARG A 31 -37.41 -18.53 -36.17
CA ARG A 31 -38.09 -17.34 -36.68
C ARG A 31 -39.54 -17.71 -36.99
N VAL A 32 -40.51 -16.96 -36.47
CA VAL A 32 -41.91 -17.06 -36.88
C VAL A 32 -42.35 -15.71 -37.44
N GLU A 33 -42.98 -15.81 -38.60
CA GLU A 33 -43.43 -14.76 -39.49
C GLU A 33 -44.64 -13.99 -38.96
N ARG A 34 -44.82 -12.80 -39.51
CA ARG A 34 -45.94 -11.88 -39.30
C ARG A 34 -47.13 -12.35 -40.15
N SER A 35 -48.31 -12.49 -39.55
CA SER A 35 -49.59 -12.51 -40.26
C SER A 35 -50.60 -11.60 -39.56
N ALA A 36 -51.44 -10.94 -40.35
CA ALA A 36 -52.37 -9.88 -39.98
C ALA A 36 -53.84 -10.34 -39.99
N ALA A 37 -54.70 -9.47 -39.44
CA ALA A 37 -56.17 -9.53 -39.26
C ALA A 37 -56.62 -10.30 -38.00
N GLY A 38 -57.43 -9.77 -37.08
CA GLY A 38 -58.19 -8.52 -36.97
C GLY A 38 -59.51 -8.85 -36.25
N ASP A 39 -59.76 -8.27 -35.06
CA ASP A 39 -61.08 -7.77 -34.64
C ASP A 39 -61.09 -7.22 -33.19
N GLY A 40 -61.55 -5.96 -33.08
CA GLY A 40 -62.41 -5.40 -32.03
C GLY A 40 -62.07 -5.56 -30.55
N ALA A 41 -61.35 -4.58 -29.97
CA ALA A 41 -61.58 -4.11 -28.60
C ALA A 41 -61.13 -2.63 -28.46
N ASP A 42 -61.94 -1.83 -27.78
CA ASP A 42 -61.80 -0.38 -27.57
C ASP A 42 -60.41 0.05 -27.07
N PRO A 43 -59.89 1.23 -27.49
CA PRO A 43 -58.71 1.81 -26.85
C PRO A 43 -59.14 2.48 -25.55
N GLU A 44 -58.96 1.79 -24.41
CA GLU A 44 -58.89 2.49 -23.13
C GLU A 44 -57.79 3.56 -23.21
N GLY A 45 -58.20 4.82 -23.06
CA GLY A 45 -57.29 5.94 -23.06
C GLY A 45 -56.23 5.76 -21.98
N VAL A 46 -54.97 5.65 -22.40
CA VAL A 46 -53.82 5.74 -21.49
C VAL A 46 -53.84 7.15 -20.91
N SER A 47 -54.34 7.25 -19.67
CA SER A 47 -54.27 8.45 -18.87
C SER A 47 -52.80 8.84 -18.69
N ALA A 48 -52.36 9.91 -19.34
CA ALA A 48 -51.06 10.52 -19.16
C ALA A 48 -50.98 11.35 -17.87
N VAL A 49 -51.65 10.91 -16.80
CA VAL A 49 -51.57 11.52 -15.48
C VAL A 49 -50.61 10.66 -14.65
N PRO A 50 -49.40 11.16 -14.32
CA PRO A 50 -48.47 10.42 -13.49
C PRO A 50 -49.16 10.06 -12.17
N ASP A 51 -49.04 8.79 -11.76
CA ASP A 51 -49.66 8.35 -10.53
C ASP A 51 -49.07 9.11 -9.33
N ARG A 52 -49.83 9.15 -8.24
CA ARG A 52 -49.42 9.91 -7.05
C ARG A 52 -48.07 9.43 -6.48
N ALA A 53 -47.68 8.19 -6.73
CA ALA A 53 -46.38 7.65 -6.30
C ALA A 53 -45.24 8.26 -7.12
N THR A 54 -45.39 8.37 -8.44
CA THR A 54 -44.43 8.97 -9.36
C THR A 54 -44.27 10.47 -9.10
N VAL A 55 -45.37 11.18 -8.83
CA VAL A 55 -45.32 12.61 -8.43
C VAL A 55 -44.64 12.79 -7.07
N ARG A 56 -44.92 11.93 -6.09
CA ARG A 56 -44.25 11.97 -4.78
C ARG A 56 -42.76 11.70 -4.89
N LEU A 57 -42.37 10.71 -5.69
CA LEU A 57 -40.96 10.39 -5.93
C LEU A 57 -40.24 11.56 -6.62
N ALA A 58 -40.84 12.15 -7.66
CA ALA A 58 -40.27 13.31 -8.34
C ALA A 58 -40.10 14.52 -7.41
N LEU A 59 -41.07 14.76 -6.52
CA LEU A 59 -40.98 15.84 -5.51
C LEU A 59 -39.90 15.58 -4.46
N VAL A 60 -39.75 14.34 -3.99
CA VAL A 60 -38.71 13.96 -3.02
C VAL A 60 -37.32 14.07 -3.64
N VAL A 61 -37.13 13.54 -4.85
CA VAL A 61 -35.84 13.63 -5.56
C VAL A 61 -35.51 15.07 -5.90
N GLY A 62 -36.48 15.86 -6.39
CA GLY A 62 -36.30 17.28 -6.66
C GLY A 62 -35.96 18.08 -5.40
N GLY A 63 -36.61 17.79 -4.27
CA GLY A 63 -36.30 18.40 -2.98
C GLY A 63 -34.90 18.07 -2.48
N LEU A 64 -34.45 16.82 -2.64
CA LEU A 64 -33.12 16.39 -2.23
C LEU A 64 -32.02 17.07 -3.05
N VAL A 65 -32.19 17.16 -4.37
CA VAL A 65 -31.25 17.86 -5.26
C VAL A 65 -31.17 19.34 -4.91
N LEU A 66 -32.31 19.99 -4.64
CA LEU A 66 -32.34 21.39 -4.24
C LEU A 66 -31.65 21.62 -2.89
N ALA A 67 -31.84 20.71 -1.92
CA ALA A 67 -31.18 20.79 -0.62
C ALA A 67 -29.65 20.67 -0.73
N VAL A 68 -29.14 19.76 -1.58
CA VAL A 68 -27.70 19.60 -1.83
C VAL A 68 -27.12 20.86 -2.50
N LEU A 69 -27.81 21.42 -3.49
CA LEU A 69 -27.36 22.64 -4.18
C LEU A 69 -27.37 23.87 -3.26
N LEU A 70 -28.39 24.01 -2.40
CA LEU A 70 -28.46 25.08 -1.41
C LEU A 70 -27.39 24.93 -0.32
N GLY A 71 -27.14 23.70 0.17
CA GLY A 71 -26.07 23.42 1.12
C GLY A 71 -24.68 23.73 0.56
N PHE A 72 -24.43 23.36 -0.69
CA PHE A 72 -23.18 23.67 -1.40
C PHE A 72 -22.99 25.17 -1.66
N GLY A 73 -24.09 25.91 -1.88
CA GLY A 73 -24.09 27.37 -2.00
C GLY A 73 -23.78 28.08 -0.66
N LEU A 74 -24.43 27.68 0.43
CA LEU A 74 -24.18 28.21 1.78
C LEU A 74 -22.75 27.93 2.28
N GLY A 75 -22.16 26.80 1.90
CA GLY A 75 -20.77 26.47 2.19
C GLY A 75 -19.73 27.41 1.53
N ARG A 76 -20.08 28.07 0.42
CA ARG A 76 -19.20 29.04 -0.24
C ARG A 76 -19.37 30.49 0.22
N ILE A 77 -20.52 30.83 0.81
CA ILE A 77 -20.82 32.22 1.22
C ILE A 77 -20.33 32.50 2.66
N ASN A 78 -20.10 31.46 3.47
CA ASN A 78 -19.53 31.57 4.83
C ASN A 78 -18.02 31.27 4.91
N GLY A 79 -17.31 31.21 3.77
CA GLY A 79 -15.85 31.19 3.73
C GLY A 79 -15.27 32.56 4.10
N GLY A 80 -15.19 32.83 5.41
CA GLY A 80 -14.62 34.05 5.97
C GLY A 80 -13.22 34.34 5.42
N GLY A 81 -12.99 35.62 5.10
CA GLY A 81 -11.70 36.14 4.65
C GLY A 81 -10.57 35.99 5.68
N PRO A 82 -9.33 36.33 5.30
CA PRO A 82 -8.13 36.03 6.06
C PRO A 82 -8.14 36.76 7.42
N ALA A 83 -8.09 35.99 8.50
CA ALA A 83 -7.83 36.52 9.83
C ALA A 83 -6.35 36.86 9.95
N ALA A 84 -6.06 38.15 10.16
CA ALA A 84 -4.75 38.62 10.61
C ALA A 84 -4.48 38.06 12.02
N GLY A 85 -3.48 37.20 12.14
CA GLY A 85 -2.92 36.72 13.41
C GLY A 85 -1.44 37.06 13.46
N GLY A 86 -1.01 37.69 14.56
CA GLY A 86 0.23 38.43 14.68
C GLY A 86 1.53 37.64 14.45
N ALA A 87 2.51 38.36 13.89
CA ALA A 87 3.90 37.95 13.88
C ALA A 87 4.42 37.82 15.33
N VAL A 88 4.85 36.62 15.68
CA VAL A 88 5.82 36.39 16.75
C VAL A 88 7.16 36.18 16.09
N ASP A 89 8.03 37.16 16.27
CA ASP A 89 9.42 37.16 15.83
C ASP A 89 10.14 36.02 16.56
N SER A 90 10.50 34.96 15.85
CA SER A 90 11.39 33.91 16.35
C SER A 90 12.64 33.90 15.49
N ALA A 91 13.62 34.66 15.96
CA ALA A 91 14.97 34.65 15.44
C ALA A 91 15.62 33.28 15.71
N LEU A 92 15.63 32.40 14.72
CA LEU A 92 16.58 31.30 14.61
C LEU A 92 17.08 31.25 13.16
N ALA A 93 18.40 31.33 13.04
CA ALA A 93 19.19 31.57 11.85
C ALA A 93 18.82 30.70 10.64
N ASP A 94 18.64 31.35 9.49
CA ASP A 94 18.69 30.72 8.17
C ASP A 94 20.07 30.07 7.97
N HIS A 95 20.08 28.74 7.82
CA HIS A 95 21.18 28.03 7.20
C HIS A 95 20.61 27.20 6.05
N VAL A 96 20.94 27.61 4.83
CA VAL A 96 20.57 26.93 3.60
C VAL A 96 21.41 25.66 3.50
N HIS A 97 20.78 24.50 3.71
CA HIS A 97 21.37 23.22 3.35
C HIS A 97 21.22 22.95 1.86
N ALA A 98 22.21 22.25 1.28
CA ALA A 98 22.11 21.73 -0.08
C ALA A 98 20.89 20.79 -0.20
N PRO A 99 20.20 20.74 -1.36
CA PRO A 99 19.06 19.84 -1.56
C PRO A 99 19.47 18.37 -1.29
N GLY A 100 18.77 17.69 -0.39
CA GLY A 100 18.89 16.23 -0.19
C GLY A 100 19.58 15.74 1.09
N ILE A 101 19.90 16.59 2.07
CA ILE A 101 20.55 16.16 3.34
C ILE A 101 19.76 16.56 4.61
N GLY A 102 18.64 17.25 4.47
CA GLY A 102 17.75 17.58 5.59
C GLY A 102 16.63 16.56 5.76
N ALA A 103 16.08 16.44 6.97
CA ALA A 103 14.74 15.90 7.16
C ALA A 103 13.80 16.62 6.18
N HIS A 104 13.19 15.88 5.25
CA HIS A 104 12.31 16.49 4.27
C HIS A 104 10.98 16.77 4.96
N SER A 105 10.67 18.05 5.20
CA SER A 105 9.39 18.44 5.76
C SER A 105 8.34 18.44 4.65
N HIS A 106 7.35 17.57 4.74
CA HIS A 106 6.11 17.77 4.00
C HIS A 106 5.36 18.90 4.69
N GLY A 107 5.23 20.03 3.99
CA GLY A 107 4.45 21.19 4.42
C GLY A 107 2.94 20.91 4.37
N ALA A 108 2.50 19.86 5.03
CA ALA A 108 1.11 19.56 5.24
C ALA A 108 0.80 19.75 6.73
N GLY A 109 -0.25 20.51 7.03
CA GLY A 109 -0.69 20.74 8.40
C GLY A 109 -0.92 19.41 9.13
N GLN A 110 -0.95 19.48 10.47
CA GLN A 110 -1.13 18.35 11.41
C GLN A 110 -2.29 17.38 11.08
N ALA A 111 -3.16 17.71 10.12
CA ALA A 111 -4.28 16.90 9.66
C ALA A 111 -3.92 15.81 8.61
N GLU A 112 -2.88 15.97 7.77
CA GLU A 112 -2.54 14.94 6.76
C GLU A 112 -1.72 13.78 7.31
N ALA A 113 -1.02 13.98 8.44
CA ALA A 113 -0.27 12.93 9.14
C ALA A 113 -1.18 11.82 9.74
N ALA A 114 -2.50 11.99 9.70
CA ALA A 114 -3.45 11.07 10.28
C ALA A 114 -4.03 10.03 9.28
N GLU A 115 -3.78 10.13 7.97
CA GLU A 115 -4.28 9.11 7.02
C GLU A 115 -3.22 8.05 6.72
N ALA A 116 -3.62 6.78 6.85
CA ALA A 116 -2.78 5.66 6.47
C ALA A 116 -2.56 5.61 4.94
N GLY A 117 -1.30 5.63 4.51
CA GLY A 117 -0.88 5.53 3.12
C GLY A 117 -0.87 4.10 2.59
N GLY A 118 -0.56 3.96 1.30
CA GLY A 118 -0.25 2.66 0.71
C GLY A 118 -1.43 1.70 0.57
N LEU A 119 -2.67 2.14 0.80
CA LEU A 119 -3.88 1.32 0.67
C LEU A 119 -4.41 1.25 -0.78
N ALA A 120 -4.04 2.22 -1.62
CA ALA A 120 -4.46 2.30 -3.01
C ALA A 120 -3.29 2.08 -3.97
N VAL A 121 -3.59 1.46 -5.12
CA VAL A 121 -2.64 1.34 -6.24
C VAL A 121 -2.41 2.68 -6.96
N SER A 122 -3.38 3.60 -6.84
CA SER A 122 -3.33 4.94 -7.40
C SER A 122 -3.69 5.99 -6.35
N ARG A 123 -2.88 7.04 -6.24
CA ARG A 123 -3.06 8.20 -5.35
C ARG A 123 -2.27 9.38 -5.92
N ASP A 124 -2.73 10.60 -5.66
CA ASP A 124 -2.00 11.85 -5.97
C ASP A 124 -1.57 11.98 -7.45
N GLY A 125 -2.37 11.42 -8.36
CA GLY A 125 -2.12 11.43 -9.80
C GLY A 125 -1.12 10.38 -10.28
N TYR A 126 -0.68 9.47 -9.41
CA TYR A 126 0.26 8.40 -9.74
C TYR A 126 -0.36 7.01 -9.58
N THR A 127 0.12 6.04 -10.35
CA THR A 127 -0.30 4.64 -10.30
C THR A 127 0.90 3.70 -10.31
N LEU A 128 0.94 2.77 -9.35
CA LEU A 128 1.91 1.69 -9.29
C LEU A 128 1.49 0.57 -10.25
N THR A 129 2.31 0.28 -11.26
CA THR A 129 1.99 -0.69 -12.32
C THR A 129 3.03 -1.82 -12.32
N PRO A 130 2.83 -2.91 -11.58
CA PRO A 130 3.71 -4.08 -11.66
C PRO A 130 3.60 -4.77 -13.03
N ALA A 131 4.72 -5.28 -13.54
CA ALA A 131 4.76 -6.08 -14.77
C ALA A 131 4.19 -7.50 -14.52
N SER A 132 4.43 -8.03 -13.33
CA SER A 132 3.80 -9.23 -12.79
C SER A 132 3.60 -9.05 -11.29
N ALA A 133 2.53 -9.62 -10.75
CA ALA A 133 2.26 -9.68 -9.32
C ALA A 133 2.43 -11.08 -8.74
N GLU A 134 2.71 -12.09 -9.57
CA GLU A 134 2.83 -13.48 -9.13
C GLU A 134 4.29 -13.89 -8.92
N PHE A 135 4.53 -14.59 -7.82
CA PHE A 135 5.82 -15.15 -7.44
C PHE A 135 5.69 -16.63 -7.07
N THR A 136 6.76 -17.40 -7.25
CA THR A 136 6.83 -18.76 -6.69
C THR A 136 7.46 -18.67 -5.30
N ALA A 137 6.75 -19.14 -4.27
CA ALA A 137 7.26 -19.13 -2.90
C ALA A 137 8.63 -19.81 -2.78
N GLY A 138 9.55 -19.19 -2.04
CA GLY A 138 10.90 -19.68 -1.79
C GLY A 138 11.85 -19.60 -2.99
N ARG A 139 11.41 -19.14 -4.17
CA ARG A 139 12.27 -18.95 -5.34
C ARG A 139 12.63 -17.49 -5.52
N ALA A 140 13.91 -17.26 -5.84
CA ALA A 140 14.38 -15.96 -6.27
C ALA A 140 13.64 -15.53 -7.55
N GLY A 141 13.09 -14.33 -7.51
CA GLY A 141 12.51 -13.64 -8.65
C GLY A 141 12.97 -12.19 -8.66
N GLU A 142 12.27 -11.40 -9.46
CA GLU A 142 12.53 -9.97 -9.59
C GLU A 142 11.20 -9.25 -9.71
N LEU A 143 10.97 -8.27 -8.85
CA LEU A 143 9.83 -7.38 -9.00
C LEU A 143 10.20 -6.28 -10.00
N ARG A 144 9.42 -6.19 -11.07
CA ARG A 144 9.52 -5.12 -12.08
C ARG A 144 8.23 -4.33 -12.12
N PHE A 145 8.33 -3.01 -12.14
CA PHE A 145 7.15 -2.14 -12.13
C PHE A 145 7.47 -0.75 -12.71
N GLN A 146 6.42 0.03 -12.97
CA GLN A 146 6.53 1.45 -13.32
C GLN A 146 5.62 2.26 -12.42
N ILE A 147 6.02 3.51 -12.14
CA ILE A 147 5.11 4.54 -11.66
C ILE A 147 4.61 5.31 -12.88
N ARG A 148 3.29 5.41 -13.03
CA ARG A 148 2.66 6.12 -14.14
C ARG A 148 1.89 7.34 -13.65
N ASP A 149 1.94 8.43 -14.40
CA ASP A 149 1.12 9.62 -14.16
C ASP A 149 -0.33 9.41 -14.65
N GLU A 150 -1.18 10.44 -14.47
CA GLU A 150 -2.58 10.44 -14.92
C GLU A 150 -2.74 10.26 -16.44
N GLN A 151 -1.72 10.64 -17.22
CA GLN A 151 -1.66 10.45 -18.66
C GLN A 151 -1.08 9.09 -19.06
N ARG A 152 -0.85 8.20 -18.08
CA ARG A 152 -0.26 6.85 -18.20
C ARG A 152 1.19 6.84 -18.69
N ARG A 153 1.89 7.98 -18.64
CA ARG A 153 3.31 8.09 -18.99
C ARG A 153 4.16 7.60 -17.81
N ALA A 154 5.30 6.97 -18.10
CA ALA A 154 6.21 6.56 -17.05
C ALA A 154 6.86 7.79 -16.40
N VAL A 155 6.80 7.85 -15.07
CA VAL A 155 7.50 8.86 -14.28
C VAL A 155 8.97 8.46 -14.16
N THR A 156 9.87 9.39 -14.45
CA THR A 156 11.33 9.16 -14.46
C THR A 156 12.11 10.15 -13.60
N ARG A 157 11.42 11.04 -12.88
CA ARG A 157 12.05 12.07 -12.04
C ARG A 157 11.56 11.94 -10.61
N PHE A 158 12.48 11.62 -9.71
CA PHE A 158 12.23 11.36 -8.30
C PHE A 158 13.26 12.10 -7.46
N ALA A 159 12.85 12.63 -6.31
CA ALA A 159 13.79 13.16 -5.32
C ALA A 159 14.50 12.01 -4.62
N VAL A 160 15.74 12.25 -4.19
CA VAL A 160 16.47 11.33 -3.32
C VAL A 160 16.13 11.67 -1.87
N VAL A 161 15.59 10.70 -1.16
CA VAL A 161 15.22 10.75 0.26
C VAL A 161 15.89 9.56 0.93
N HIS A 162 16.60 9.77 2.04
CA HIS A 162 17.38 8.71 2.70
C HIS A 162 18.31 7.95 1.72
N ASP A 163 19.11 8.71 0.95
CA ASP A 163 20.04 8.22 -0.07
C ASP A 163 19.43 7.41 -1.23
N LYS A 164 18.10 7.24 -1.28
CA LYS A 164 17.41 6.45 -2.30
C LYS A 164 16.29 7.24 -2.97
N PRO A 165 16.04 7.02 -4.26
CA PRO A 165 14.90 7.65 -4.93
C PRO A 165 13.56 6.94 -4.61
N MET A 166 13.62 5.74 -4.03
CA MET A 166 12.45 4.93 -3.70
C MET A 166 12.76 3.92 -2.60
N HIS A 167 11.87 3.85 -1.62
CA HIS A 167 11.81 2.75 -0.65
C HIS A 167 10.69 1.82 -1.07
N LEU A 168 11.00 0.54 -1.20
CA LEU A 168 10.03 -0.50 -1.48
C LEU A 168 9.90 -1.40 -0.26
N ILE A 169 8.75 -1.37 0.39
CA ILE A 169 8.45 -2.25 1.51
C ILE A 169 7.61 -3.41 1.01
N VAL A 170 7.99 -4.64 1.33
CA VAL A 170 7.19 -5.83 1.00
C VAL A 170 6.86 -6.56 2.29
N VAL A 171 5.57 -6.71 2.58
CA VAL A 171 5.08 -7.33 3.82
C VAL A 171 4.07 -8.43 3.54
N ARG A 172 4.07 -9.51 4.30
CA ARG A 172 3.01 -10.53 4.23
C ARG A 172 1.71 -9.97 4.82
N ARG A 173 0.55 -10.42 4.32
CA ARG A 173 -0.76 -9.89 4.77
C ARG A 173 -1.02 -10.05 6.27
N ASP A 174 -0.37 -11.01 6.91
CA ASP A 174 -0.44 -11.26 8.35
C ASP A 174 0.69 -10.61 9.16
N LEU A 175 1.49 -9.72 8.54
CA LEU A 175 2.58 -8.95 9.19
C LEU A 175 3.74 -9.81 9.75
N THR A 176 3.92 -11.03 9.24
CA THR A 176 4.99 -11.94 9.73
C THR A 176 6.14 -12.16 8.76
N GLY A 177 6.19 -11.41 7.66
CA GLY A 177 7.33 -11.35 6.76
C GLY A 177 7.48 -9.94 6.25
N TYR A 178 8.68 -9.39 6.31
CA TYR A 178 9.01 -8.00 5.99
C TYR A 178 10.32 -7.93 5.21
N GLN A 179 10.36 -7.04 4.22
CA GLN A 179 11.57 -6.70 3.48
C GLN A 179 11.55 -5.21 3.17
N HIS A 180 12.68 -4.53 3.44
CA HIS A 180 12.94 -3.15 3.05
C HIS A 180 13.94 -3.14 1.90
N LEU A 181 13.46 -2.79 0.71
CA LEU A 181 14.20 -2.93 -0.53
C LEU A 181 14.37 -1.57 -1.22
N HIS A 182 15.41 -1.46 -2.04
CA HIS A 182 15.71 -0.25 -2.80
C HIS A 182 15.85 -0.59 -4.28
N PRO A 183 14.77 -0.48 -5.07
CA PRO A 183 14.80 -0.78 -6.48
C PRO A 183 15.66 0.24 -7.24
N THR A 184 16.15 -0.16 -8.41
CA THR A 184 16.82 0.74 -9.35
C THR A 184 15.96 0.97 -10.58
N MET A 185 16.05 2.17 -11.15
CA MET A 185 15.23 2.56 -12.31
C MET A 185 16.09 2.57 -13.57
N ALA A 186 15.58 1.94 -14.64
CA ALA A 186 16.12 2.08 -15.98
C ALA A 186 15.64 3.39 -16.64
N ALA A 187 16.28 3.76 -17.77
CA ALA A 187 15.97 5.01 -18.47
C ALA A 187 14.53 5.12 -19.00
N ASP A 188 13.84 3.99 -19.18
CA ASP A 188 12.44 3.92 -19.61
C ASP A 188 11.44 4.06 -18.46
N GLY A 189 11.91 4.28 -17.23
CA GLY A 189 11.09 4.37 -16.02
C GLY A 189 10.75 3.03 -15.37
N THR A 190 11.30 1.93 -15.86
CA THR A 190 11.12 0.60 -15.26
C THR A 190 12.00 0.44 -14.03
N TRP A 191 11.36 0.25 -12.88
CA TRP A 191 11.99 -0.12 -11.63
C TRP A 191 12.19 -1.63 -11.55
N SER A 192 13.30 -2.09 -10.99
CA SER A 192 13.60 -3.51 -10.79
C SER A 192 14.29 -3.76 -9.45
N VAL A 193 13.93 -4.85 -8.78
CA VAL A 193 14.59 -5.31 -7.55
C VAL A 193 14.51 -6.84 -7.41
N PRO A 194 15.59 -7.52 -7.01
CA PRO A 194 15.51 -8.93 -6.64
C PRO A 194 14.52 -9.10 -5.49
N LEU A 195 13.60 -10.05 -5.62
CA LEU A 195 12.59 -10.32 -4.60
C LEU A 195 12.40 -11.83 -4.46
N THR A 196 12.48 -12.31 -3.22
CA THR A 196 12.09 -13.67 -2.86
C THR A 196 10.96 -13.56 -1.84
N LEU A 197 9.82 -14.17 -2.13
CA LEU A 197 8.74 -14.33 -1.15
C LEU A 197 8.92 -15.71 -0.51
N PRO A 198 9.44 -15.82 0.73
CA PRO A 198 9.87 -17.10 1.28
C PRO A 198 8.71 -18.08 1.52
N GLU A 199 7.52 -17.56 1.82
CA GLU A 199 6.34 -18.35 2.16
C GLU A 199 5.17 -18.04 1.21
N PRO A 200 4.28 -19.01 0.96
CA PRO A 200 3.01 -18.75 0.29
C PRO A 200 2.15 -17.73 1.04
N GLY A 201 1.31 -17.03 0.29
CA GLY A 201 0.33 -16.08 0.82
C GLY A 201 0.16 -14.85 -0.07
N VAL A 202 -0.67 -13.94 0.42
CA VAL A 202 -0.78 -12.58 -0.13
C VAL A 202 0.24 -11.70 0.57
N TRP A 203 0.98 -10.96 -0.23
CA TRP A 203 1.96 -9.98 0.20
C TRP A 203 1.52 -8.62 -0.31
N ARG A 204 1.90 -7.55 0.37
CA ARG A 204 1.67 -6.18 -0.07
C ARG A 204 3.00 -5.50 -0.29
N ALA A 205 3.17 -4.93 -1.45
CA ALA A 205 4.30 -4.07 -1.78
C ALA A 205 3.87 -2.60 -1.68
N TYR A 206 4.69 -1.77 -1.05
CA TYR A 206 4.54 -0.34 -0.96
C TYR A 206 5.67 0.33 -1.70
N ALA A 207 5.35 1.21 -2.64
CA ALA A 207 6.33 2.13 -3.23
C ALA A 207 6.17 3.49 -2.54
N ASP A 208 7.15 3.86 -1.73
CA ASP A 208 7.25 5.16 -1.07
C ASP A 208 8.29 6.03 -1.79
N PHE A 209 7.84 7.17 -2.31
CA PHE A 209 8.67 8.01 -3.17
C PHE A 209 8.20 9.46 -3.18
N THR A 210 9.07 10.35 -3.65
CA THR A 210 8.74 11.74 -3.97
C THR A 210 8.92 11.98 -5.46
N ALA A 211 7.83 12.17 -6.19
CA ALA A 211 7.86 12.48 -7.62
C ALA A 211 8.15 13.97 -7.86
N LEU A 212 8.92 14.25 -8.91
CA LEU A 212 9.31 15.61 -9.31
C LEU A 212 8.66 15.95 -10.65
N ALA A 213 7.75 16.92 -10.64
CA ALA A 213 7.14 17.45 -11.86
C ALA A 213 8.10 18.41 -12.60
N ASP A 214 7.80 18.69 -13.88
CA ASP A 214 8.62 19.56 -14.74
C ASP A 214 8.66 21.02 -14.27
N ASP A 215 7.62 21.46 -13.57
CA ASP A 215 7.54 22.76 -12.90
C ASP A 215 8.28 22.82 -11.56
N GLY A 216 8.94 21.72 -11.15
CA GLY A 216 9.67 21.60 -9.88
C GLY A 216 8.82 21.23 -8.68
N ARG A 217 7.49 21.08 -8.83
CA ARG A 217 6.62 20.62 -7.75
C ARG A 217 7.00 19.20 -7.32
N GLN A 218 7.05 18.99 -6.01
CA GLN A 218 7.29 17.69 -5.40
C GLN A 218 5.98 17.12 -4.87
N THR A 219 5.80 15.80 -5.03
CA THR A 219 4.68 15.07 -4.44
C THR A 219 5.20 13.79 -3.83
N ALA A 220 5.23 13.74 -2.50
CA ALA A 220 5.44 12.48 -1.79
C ALA A 220 4.14 11.72 -1.71
N THR A 221 4.23 10.43 -1.97
CA THR A 221 3.09 9.53 -1.86
C THR A 221 3.59 8.10 -1.66
N THR A 222 2.73 7.30 -1.05
CA THR A 222 2.95 5.87 -0.87
C THR A 222 1.83 5.13 -1.58
N LEU A 223 2.19 4.36 -2.60
CA LEU A 223 1.27 3.52 -3.37
C LEU A 223 1.43 2.06 -2.96
N GLY A 224 0.35 1.29 -3.01
CA GLY A 224 0.38 -0.12 -2.63
C GLY A 224 -0.28 -1.05 -3.64
N VAL A 225 0.32 -2.21 -3.83
CA VAL A 225 -0.24 -3.30 -4.65
C VAL A 225 -0.03 -4.63 -3.95
N ASP A 226 -0.93 -5.57 -4.18
CA ASP A 226 -0.77 -6.92 -3.68
C ASP A 226 0.09 -7.75 -4.64
N LEU A 227 0.97 -8.56 -4.07
CA LEU A 227 1.72 -9.63 -4.73
C LEU A 227 1.21 -10.97 -4.20
N VAL A 228 1.22 -12.00 -5.03
CA VAL A 228 0.72 -13.32 -4.67
C VAL A 228 1.80 -14.38 -4.83
N ALA A 229 1.98 -15.19 -3.79
CA ALA A 229 2.76 -16.42 -3.84
C ALA A 229 1.81 -17.60 -3.60
N PRO A 230 1.32 -18.27 -4.65
CA PRO A 230 0.37 -19.37 -4.51
C PRO A 230 0.90 -20.52 -3.64
N GLY A 231 0.02 -21.12 -2.85
CA GLY A 231 0.33 -22.26 -1.99
C GLY A 231 -0.51 -22.26 -0.71
N GLY A 232 -0.16 -23.15 0.24
CA GLY A 232 -0.84 -23.22 1.53
C GLY A 232 -0.62 -21.96 2.36
N TYR A 233 -1.69 -21.19 2.61
CA TYR A 233 -1.65 -19.98 3.42
C TYR A 233 -2.39 -20.20 4.75
N ALA A 234 -1.62 -20.19 5.84
CA ALA A 234 -2.13 -20.16 7.21
C ALA A 234 -1.64 -18.85 7.88
N PRO A 235 -2.52 -17.85 8.05
CA PRO A 235 -2.17 -16.60 8.72
C PRO A 235 -1.68 -16.85 10.15
N ARG A 236 -0.59 -16.18 10.54
CA ARG A 236 -0.09 -16.20 11.92
C ARG A 236 -0.64 -15.00 12.69
N ALA A 237 -1.01 -15.23 13.95
CA ALA A 237 -1.36 -14.13 14.85
C ALA A 237 -0.12 -13.31 15.20
N LEU A 238 -0.26 -11.99 15.26
CA LEU A 238 0.78 -11.11 15.75
C LEU A 238 1.15 -11.41 17.21
N PRO A 239 2.43 -11.31 17.59
CA PRO A 239 2.85 -11.35 19.00
C PRO A 239 2.07 -10.35 19.86
N ALA A 240 1.97 -10.66 21.16
CA ALA A 240 1.42 -9.74 22.14
C ALA A 240 2.17 -8.39 22.11
N PRO A 241 1.50 -7.26 22.38
CA PRO A 241 2.18 -5.98 22.42
C PRO A 241 3.36 -5.97 23.40
N ALA A 242 4.49 -5.44 22.95
CA ALA A 242 5.71 -5.39 23.74
C ALA A 242 6.56 -4.18 23.33
N THR A 243 7.20 -3.55 24.31
CA THR A 243 8.13 -2.43 24.11
C THR A 243 9.59 -2.88 24.00
N THR A 244 9.84 -4.18 23.91
CA THR A 244 11.18 -4.76 23.79
C THR A 244 11.16 -5.90 22.78
N ALA A 245 12.17 -5.95 21.92
CA ALA A 245 12.40 -7.00 20.95
C ALA A 245 13.88 -7.40 20.95
N THR A 246 14.18 -8.63 20.54
CA THR A 246 15.55 -9.13 20.41
C THR A 246 15.84 -9.56 18.99
N VAL A 247 16.98 -9.16 18.44
CA VAL A 247 17.44 -9.53 17.10
C VAL A 247 18.96 -9.65 17.10
N ASP A 248 19.48 -10.78 16.63
CA ASP A 248 20.92 -11.06 16.46
C ASP A 248 21.81 -10.69 17.66
N GLY A 249 21.35 -10.98 18.88
CA GLY A 249 22.09 -10.69 20.12
C GLY A 249 21.96 -9.26 20.63
N PHE A 250 21.18 -8.41 19.96
CA PHE A 250 20.79 -7.08 20.44
C PHE A 250 19.40 -7.12 21.07
N THR A 251 19.24 -6.34 22.14
CA THR A 251 17.94 -5.99 22.71
C THR A 251 17.61 -4.57 22.29
N VAL A 252 16.43 -4.38 21.69
CA VAL A 252 15.93 -3.06 21.32
C VAL A 252 14.71 -2.77 22.18
N GLY A 253 14.80 -1.74 23.00
CA GLY A 253 13.68 -1.20 23.77
C GLY A 253 13.16 0.07 23.12
N TYR A 254 11.85 0.34 23.21
CA TYR A 254 11.31 1.65 22.86
C TYR A 254 10.49 2.27 23.99
N HIS A 255 10.51 3.60 24.04
CA HIS A 255 9.67 4.42 24.89
C HIS A 255 8.81 5.37 24.05
N GLY A 256 7.66 5.76 24.58
CA GLY A 256 6.65 6.54 23.88
C GLY A 256 5.34 5.77 23.80
N THR A 257 4.22 6.49 23.90
CA THR A 257 2.87 5.95 23.79
C THR A 257 2.23 6.59 22.58
N PRO A 258 2.07 5.87 21.44
CA PRO A 258 1.34 6.41 20.32
C PRO A 258 -0.09 6.76 20.74
N GLU A 259 -0.56 7.94 20.35
CA GLU A 259 -1.90 8.42 20.63
C GLU A 259 -2.61 8.76 19.30
N PRO A 260 -3.88 8.35 19.10
CA PRO A 260 -4.60 8.65 17.88
C PRO A 260 -4.70 10.16 17.63
N GLY A 261 -4.38 10.58 16.40
CA GLY A 261 -4.47 11.97 15.96
C GLY A 261 -3.40 12.90 16.53
N LEU A 262 -2.47 12.41 17.36
CA LEU A 262 -1.34 13.18 17.86
C LEU A 262 -0.03 12.67 17.27
N THR A 263 0.87 13.60 16.98
CA THR A 263 2.26 13.30 16.65
C THR A 263 3.06 13.22 17.94
N VAL A 264 3.57 12.04 18.27
CA VAL A 264 4.33 11.79 19.50
C VAL A 264 5.70 11.16 19.19
N PRO A 265 6.71 11.39 20.04
CA PRO A 265 8.00 10.76 19.85
C PRO A 265 7.97 9.27 20.26
N LEU A 266 8.56 8.41 19.43
CA LEU A 266 9.01 7.07 19.82
C LEU A 266 10.54 7.03 19.81
N VAL A 267 11.10 6.61 20.94
CA VAL A 267 12.55 6.60 21.18
C VAL A 267 13.02 5.16 21.33
N PHE A 268 13.89 4.70 20.45
CA PHE A 268 14.44 3.35 20.41
C PHE A 268 15.88 3.33 20.92
N ARG A 269 16.16 2.46 21.90
CA ARG A 269 17.49 2.23 22.44
C ARG A 269 17.92 0.80 22.14
N VAL A 270 19.09 0.68 21.51
CA VAL A 270 19.73 -0.61 21.21
C VAL A 270 20.74 -0.92 22.29
N THR A 271 20.76 -2.16 22.75
CA THR A 271 21.71 -2.66 23.76
C THR A 271 22.27 -4.00 23.31
N ALA A 272 23.59 -4.12 23.31
CA ALA A 272 24.29 -5.36 23.00
C ALA A 272 24.17 -6.37 24.16
N GLY A 273 24.48 -7.64 23.90
CA GLY A 273 24.37 -8.71 24.89
C GLY A 273 25.20 -8.52 26.17
N ASP A 274 26.23 -7.66 26.14
CA ASP A 274 27.05 -7.29 27.30
C ASP A 274 26.46 -6.10 28.11
N GLY A 275 25.30 -5.57 27.71
CA GLY A 275 24.64 -4.43 28.35
C GLY A 275 25.10 -3.05 27.86
N THR A 276 26.04 -2.98 26.90
CA THR A 276 26.52 -1.71 26.35
C THR A 276 25.64 -1.20 25.19
N GLY A 277 25.63 0.11 24.96
CA GLY A 277 25.05 0.68 23.74
C GLY A 277 26.04 0.48 22.58
N PRO A 278 25.69 -0.27 21.53
CA PRO A 278 26.60 -0.46 20.41
C PRO A 278 26.79 0.84 19.63
N ALA A 279 27.88 0.95 18.87
CA ALA A 279 28.04 2.03 17.91
C ALA A 279 27.02 1.84 16.77
N LEU A 280 26.04 2.74 16.69
CA LEU A 280 25.09 2.78 15.59
C LEU A 280 25.70 3.47 14.39
N GLU A 281 25.40 2.93 13.21
CA GLU A 281 25.90 3.42 11.94
C GLU A 281 24.75 4.04 11.14
N ARG A 282 25.07 5.06 10.34
CA ARG A 282 24.12 5.55 9.34
C ARG A 282 23.97 4.50 8.25
N TYR A 283 22.75 4.06 8.03
CA TYR A 283 22.34 3.21 6.93
C TYR A 283 21.29 3.96 6.13
N LEU A 284 21.53 4.20 4.83
CA LEU A 284 20.65 5.00 3.98
C LEU A 284 20.45 6.44 4.54
N GLY A 285 21.55 7.10 4.90
CA GLY A 285 21.53 8.47 5.39
C GLY A 285 21.01 8.68 6.83
N ALA A 286 20.42 7.68 7.49
CA ALA A 286 19.87 7.80 8.86
C ALA A 286 20.35 6.70 9.80
N TYR A 287 20.25 6.92 11.12
CA TYR A 287 20.62 5.90 12.12
C TYR A 287 19.56 4.79 12.27
N GLY A 288 18.35 5.02 11.77
CA GLY A 288 17.35 3.97 11.66
C GLY A 288 16.22 4.37 10.72
N HIS A 289 15.51 3.35 10.22
CA HIS A 289 14.28 3.49 9.46
C HIS A 289 13.17 2.77 10.22
N LEU A 290 12.00 3.38 10.33
CA LEU A 290 10.87 2.78 11.01
C LEU A 290 9.71 2.66 10.03
N VAL A 291 9.23 1.44 9.81
CA VAL A 291 7.99 1.20 9.09
C VAL A 291 6.93 0.80 10.11
N VAL A 292 5.79 1.49 10.09
CA VAL A 292 4.68 1.19 10.98
C VAL A 292 3.45 0.86 10.15
N LEU A 293 2.88 -0.33 10.36
CA LEU A 293 1.72 -0.83 9.61
C LEU A 293 0.57 -1.15 10.56
N ARG A 294 -0.63 -0.66 10.24
CA ARG A 294 -1.85 -0.99 10.99
C ARG A 294 -2.27 -2.44 10.76
N GLU A 295 -2.58 -3.18 11.83
CA GLU A 295 -3.14 -4.52 11.73
C GLU A 295 -4.53 -4.48 11.06
N GLY A 296 -4.78 -5.45 10.17
CA GLY A 296 -6.05 -5.59 9.45
C GLY A 296 -5.98 -5.06 8.03
N ASP A 297 -5.81 -3.74 7.85
CA ASP A 297 -5.76 -3.15 6.51
C ASP A 297 -4.34 -2.92 5.98
N LEU A 298 -3.32 -3.03 6.83
CA LEU A 298 -1.93 -2.69 6.53
C LEU A 298 -1.75 -1.23 6.10
N GLY A 299 -2.50 -0.33 6.71
CA GLY A 299 -2.28 1.10 6.53
C GLY A 299 -0.84 1.48 6.85
N TYR A 300 -0.12 2.05 5.88
CA TYR A 300 1.27 2.48 6.02
C TYR A 300 1.34 3.83 6.72
N LEU A 301 2.09 3.94 7.79
CA LEU A 301 2.27 5.19 8.51
C LEU A 301 3.59 5.82 8.10
N HIS A 302 3.51 7.09 7.72
CA HIS A 302 4.69 7.90 7.51
C HIS A 302 5.30 8.27 8.87
N VAL A 303 6.62 8.20 8.97
CA VAL A 303 7.36 8.54 10.19
C VAL A 303 8.52 9.46 9.83
N HIS A 304 8.86 10.34 10.76
CA HIS A 304 10.01 11.23 10.59
C HIS A 304 11.10 10.87 11.58
N PRO A 305 12.30 10.44 11.14
CA PRO A 305 13.43 10.26 12.03
C PRO A 305 14.03 11.61 12.42
N GLU A 306 14.58 11.68 13.63
CA GLU A 306 15.58 12.70 13.94
C GLU A 306 16.86 12.44 13.11
N PRO A 307 17.48 13.49 12.54
CA PRO A 307 18.69 13.31 11.72
C PRO A 307 19.88 12.76 12.49
N GLU A 308 19.95 13.05 13.79
CA GLU A 308 21.00 12.63 14.71
C GLU A 308 20.43 11.81 15.86
N LEU A 309 21.29 11.06 16.55
CA LEU A 309 20.91 10.36 17.77
C LEU A 309 20.58 11.35 18.88
N VAL A 310 19.53 11.06 19.65
CA VAL A 310 19.15 11.81 20.85
C VAL A 310 19.53 10.97 22.07
N ASP A 311 20.51 11.42 22.86
CA ASP A 311 21.04 10.66 24.02
C ASP A 311 21.40 9.20 23.70
N GLY A 312 22.02 9.01 22.52
CA GLY A 312 22.42 7.70 21.99
C GLY A 312 21.26 6.81 21.55
N ALA A 313 20.05 7.34 21.42
CA ALA A 313 18.86 6.64 20.96
C ALA A 313 18.39 7.15 19.59
N ILE A 314 17.70 6.29 18.85
CA ILE A 314 17.06 6.62 17.57
C ILE A 314 15.66 7.15 17.89
N GLN A 315 15.34 8.36 17.47
CA GLN A 315 14.04 8.98 17.72
C GLN A 315 13.25 9.16 16.42
N PHE A 316 11.95 8.84 16.48
CA PHE A 316 11.01 9.09 15.41
C PHE A 316 9.80 9.88 15.93
N TRP A 317 9.21 10.70 15.08
CA TRP A 317 7.88 11.28 15.29
C TRP A 317 6.84 10.45 14.55
N LEU A 318 5.89 9.90 15.31
CA LEU A 318 4.83 9.03 14.81
C LEU A 318 3.47 9.68 15.04
N ALA A 319 2.67 9.73 13.99
CA ALA A 319 1.24 10.03 14.08
C ALA A 319 0.45 8.77 13.76
N THR A 320 -0.51 8.41 14.62
CA THR A 320 -1.37 7.23 14.40
C THR A 320 -2.79 7.68 14.03
N PRO A 321 -3.41 7.13 12.96
CA PRO A 321 -4.75 7.53 12.54
C PRO A 321 -5.86 7.30 13.55
N ALA A 322 -5.75 6.22 14.32
CA ALA A 322 -6.83 5.63 15.08
C ALA A 322 -6.29 4.67 16.13
N SER A 323 -7.12 4.32 17.10
CA SER A 323 -6.88 3.21 18.02
C SER A 323 -6.75 1.89 17.26
N GLY A 324 -5.96 0.96 17.78
CA GLY A 324 -5.75 -0.35 17.16
C GLY A 324 -4.38 -0.95 17.43
N ARG A 325 -4.08 -2.07 16.77
CA ARG A 325 -2.76 -2.70 16.83
C ARG A 325 -1.95 -2.35 15.60
N TYR A 326 -0.65 -2.19 15.79
CA TYR A 326 0.30 -1.82 14.76
C TYR A 326 1.52 -2.72 14.85
N ARG A 327 2.10 -3.06 13.70
CA ARG A 327 3.40 -3.72 13.60
C ARG A 327 4.45 -2.69 13.23
N LEU A 328 5.50 -2.61 14.03
CA LEU A 328 6.63 -1.70 13.84
C LEU A 328 7.83 -2.54 13.43
N TYR A 329 8.53 -2.09 12.38
CA TYR A 329 9.78 -2.67 11.89
C TYR A 329 10.84 -1.58 11.95
N LEU A 330 11.76 -1.69 12.92
CA LEU A 330 12.89 -0.79 13.05
C LEU A 330 14.11 -1.42 12.37
N ASP A 331 14.53 -0.83 11.25
CA ASP A 331 15.82 -1.12 10.64
C ASP A 331 16.90 -0.25 11.28
N PHE A 332 17.98 -0.85 11.76
CA PHE A 332 19.15 -0.16 12.31
C PHE A 332 20.44 -0.89 11.90
N ALA A 333 21.57 -0.19 11.86
CA ALA A 333 22.85 -0.77 11.50
C ALA A 333 23.89 -0.65 12.61
N THR A 334 24.67 -1.72 12.78
CA THR A 334 25.83 -1.76 13.67
C THR A 334 26.77 -2.89 13.27
N GLY A 335 28.07 -2.64 13.31
CA GLY A 335 29.08 -3.61 12.88
C GLY A 335 29.03 -3.89 11.38
N GLY A 336 28.65 -2.90 10.56
CA GLY A 336 28.52 -3.03 9.12
C GLY A 336 27.32 -3.86 8.63
N GLU A 337 26.40 -4.24 9.52
CA GLU A 337 25.22 -5.06 9.19
C GLU A 337 23.93 -4.36 9.63
N ALA A 338 22.95 -4.33 8.72
CA ALA A 338 21.60 -3.85 8.98
C ALA A 338 20.73 -4.98 9.57
N ARG A 339 19.90 -4.64 10.55
CA ARG A 339 19.01 -5.57 11.27
C ARG A 339 17.64 -4.95 11.43
N THR A 340 16.62 -5.80 11.53
CA THR A 340 15.24 -5.37 11.74
C THR A 340 14.75 -5.87 13.10
N ALA A 341 14.43 -4.96 14.01
CA ALA A 341 13.72 -5.27 15.25
C ALA A 341 12.21 -5.06 15.04
N GLU A 342 11.41 -6.06 15.43
CA GLU A 342 9.96 -6.03 15.19
C GLU A 342 9.14 -5.99 16.48
N PHE A 343 8.16 -5.09 16.52
CA PHE A 343 7.30 -4.90 17.69
C PHE A 343 5.84 -4.92 17.30
N THR A 344 5.00 -5.44 18.20
CA THR A 344 3.57 -5.14 18.15
C THR A 344 3.28 -4.03 19.15
N ALA A 345 2.66 -2.95 18.70
CA ALA A 345 2.18 -1.87 19.56
C ALA A 345 0.64 -1.91 19.64
N ALA A 346 0.10 -1.52 20.79
CA ALA A 346 -1.31 -1.23 20.97
C ALA A 346 -1.47 0.27 21.16
N VAL A 347 -2.35 0.86 20.36
CA VAL A 347 -2.75 2.27 20.41
C VAL A 347 -4.14 2.32 21.04
N PRO A 348 -4.30 2.99 22.19
CA PRO A 348 -5.51 2.95 22.99
C PRO A 348 -6.72 3.59 22.32
#